data_AF-A0AAD7GDA9-F1
#
_entry.id   AF-A0AAD7GDA9-F1
#
_cell.length_a   1.000
_cell.length_b   1.000
_cell.length_c   1.000
_cell.angle_alpha   90.00
_cell.angle_beta   90.00
_cell.angle_gamma   90.00
#
_symmetry.space_group_name_H-M   'P 1'
#
loop_
_entity.id
_entity.type
_entity.pdbx_description
1 polymer ?
#
loop_
_entity_poly.entity_id
_entity_poly.type
_entity_poly.pdbx_seq_one_letter_code
_entity_poly.pdbx_strand_id
1 'polypeptide(L)'
;TSSRLGKIPLVIGMPVMISQNFDVPGGVVNGCSGVLKSVRYRLDAEGNRHAISCVIEAPDTSPGIIDGLPDHHVVALEDTIPISIKD
;
A
#
# COMPACT_ATOMS: atom_id res chain seq x y z
N THR A 1 -19.36 5.69 -2.47
CA THR A 1 -19.51 4.28 -2.87
C THR A 1 -19.08 3.42 -1.70
N SER A 2 -20.08 2.84 -1.02
CA SER A 2 -19.89 2.05 0.19
C SER A 2 -19.36 0.67 -0.20
N SER A 3 -18.04 0.53 -0.19
CA SER A 3 -17.39 -0.76 -0.30
C SER A 3 -16.52 -0.90 0.92
N ARG A 4 -17.03 -1.61 1.94
CA ARG A 4 -16.16 -2.38 2.83
C ARG A 4 -15.43 -3.35 1.91
N LEU A 5 -14.30 -2.92 1.35
CA LEU A 5 -13.43 -3.78 0.58
C LEU A 5 -13.07 -4.90 1.57
N GLY A 6 -13.58 -6.11 1.32
CA GLY A 6 -13.24 -7.27 2.12
C GLY A 6 -11.73 -7.44 2.21
N LYS A 7 -11.26 -8.33 3.09
CA LYS A 7 -9.82 -8.64 3.18
C LYS A 7 -9.27 -8.95 1.78
N ILE A 8 -8.39 -8.09 1.27
CA ILE A 8 -7.74 -8.31 -0.03
C ILE A 8 -6.54 -9.22 0.20
N PRO A 9 -6.44 -10.37 -0.50
CA PRO A 9 -5.23 -11.17 -0.45
C PRO A 9 -4.08 -10.39 -1.09
N LEU A 10 -3.00 -10.17 -0.34
CA LEU A 10 -1.76 -9.57 -0.83
C LEU A 10 -0.76 -10.68 -1.18
N VAL A 11 -0.40 -10.78 -2.45
CA VAL A 11 0.53 -11.79 -2.99
C VAL A 11 1.67 -11.08 -3.69
N ILE A 12 2.91 -11.42 -3.34
CA ILE A 12 4.09 -10.83 -3.99
C ILE A 12 4.03 -11.07 -5.50
N GLY A 13 4.28 -10.02 -6.28
CA GLY A 13 4.15 -10.01 -7.74
C GLY A 13 2.76 -9.63 -8.24
N MET A 14 1.75 -9.46 -7.37
CA MET A 14 0.43 -9.04 -7.82
C MET A 14 0.42 -7.55 -8.22
N PRO A 15 -0.37 -7.19 -9.25
CA PRO A 15 -0.67 -5.79 -9.53
C PRO A 15 -1.52 -5.20 -8.41
N VAL A 16 -1.18 -3.99 -7.99
CA VAL A 16 -1.89 -3.21 -6.97
C VAL A 16 -2.06 -1.77 -7.44
N MET A 17 -3.05 -1.09 -6.88
CA MET A 17 -3.30 0.33 -7.11
C MET A 17 -3.34 1.07 -5.77
N ILE A 18 -2.62 2.18 -5.70
CA ILE A 18 -2.63 3.10 -4.56
C ILE A 18 -3.88 3.97 -4.67
N SER A 19 -4.71 3.95 -3.64
CA SER A 19 -6.03 4.61 -3.62
C SER A 19 -6.03 5.95 -2.89
N GLN A 20 -4.89 6.39 -2.36
CA GLN A 20 -4.76 7.63 -1.61
C GLN A 20 -3.49 8.37 -2.02
N ASN A 21 -3.56 9.69 -2.06
CA ASN A 21 -2.38 10.53 -2.27
C ASN A 21 -1.49 10.43 -1.02
N PHE A 22 -0.22 10.10 -1.21
CA PHE A 22 0.74 10.02 -0.11
C PHE A 22 1.91 10.99 -0.33
N ASP A 23 2.44 11.06 -1.55
CA ASP A 23 3.54 11.96 -1.93
C ASP A 23 3.31 12.47 -3.36
N VAL A 24 2.56 13.56 -3.48
CA VAL A 24 2.19 14.14 -4.77
C VAL A 24 3.41 14.67 -5.55
N PRO A 25 4.38 15.38 -4.93
CA PRO A 25 5.63 15.74 -5.63
C PRO A 25 6.44 14.54 -6.13
N GLY A 26 6.45 13.44 -5.38
CA GLY A 26 7.06 12.17 -5.79
C GLY A 26 6.25 11.37 -6.82
N GLY A 27 5.04 11.79 -7.19
CA GLY A 27 4.17 11.07 -8.13
C GLY A 27 3.36 9.93 -7.49
N VAL A 28 3.36 9.80 -6.17
CA VAL A 28 2.54 8.84 -5.42
C VAL A 28 1.15 9.43 -5.18
N VAL A 29 0.35 9.36 -6.25
CA VAL A 29 -1.03 9.85 -6.30
C VAL A 29 -2.04 8.70 -6.36
N ASN A 30 -3.29 9.00 -6.03
CA ASN A 30 -4.41 8.09 -6.22
C ASN A 30 -4.48 7.63 -7.69
N GLY A 31 -4.60 6.33 -7.91
CA GLY A 31 -4.57 5.70 -9.22
C GLY A 31 -3.17 5.22 -9.65
N CYS A 32 -2.12 5.59 -8.92
CA CYS A 32 -0.78 5.06 -9.15
C CYS A 32 -0.81 3.53 -9.02
N SER A 33 -0.33 2.84 -10.04
CA SER A 33 -0.37 1.38 -10.14
C SER A 33 1.05 0.83 -10.08
N GLY A 34 1.17 -0.39 -9.56
CA GLY A 34 2.47 -1.01 -9.40
C GLY A 34 2.40 -2.49 -9.07
N VAL A 35 3.57 -3.06 -8.80
CA VAL A 35 3.73 -4.47 -8.47
C VAL A 35 4.15 -4.61 -7.01
N LEU A 36 3.42 -5.42 -6.25
CA LEU A 36 3.73 -5.68 -4.85
C LEU A 36 5.04 -6.47 -4.71
N LYS A 37 6.02 -5.92 -3.98
CA LYS A 37 7.36 -6.53 -3.79
C LYS A 37 7.59 -7.10 -2.41
N SER A 38 7.00 -6.50 -1.38
CA SER A 38 7.17 -6.95 0.00
C SER A 38 5.95 -6.60 0.85
N VAL A 39 5.63 -7.44 1.83
CA VAL A 39 4.60 -7.20 2.84
C VAL A 39 5.18 -7.49 4.21
N ARG A 40 5.13 -6.50 5.10
CA ARG A 40 5.34 -6.69 6.54
C ARG A 40 3.99 -6.86 7.20
N TYR A 41 3.86 -7.85 8.07
CA TYR A 41 2.62 -8.15 8.77
C TYR A 41 2.86 -8.54 10.23
N ARG A 42 1.84 -8.35 11.07
CA ARG A 42 1.74 -8.97 12.40
C ARG A 42 0.80 -10.16 12.36
N LEU A 43 1.00 -11.10 13.28
CA LEU A 43 0.07 -12.18 13.54
C LEU A 43 -0.85 -11.78 14.70
N ASP A 44 -2.14 -12.08 14.58
CA ASP A 44 -3.06 -12.01 15.72
C ASP A 44 -3.07 -13.32 16.53
N ALA A 45 -3.89 -13.37 17.58
CA ALA A 45 -4.02 -14.54 18.46
C ALA A 45 -4.53 -15.80 17.73
N GLU A 46 -5.19 -15.64 16.59
CA GLU A 46 -5.74 -16.71 15.76
C GLU A 46 -4.77 -17.11 14.64
N GLY A 47 -3.61 -16.45 14.54
CA GLY A 47 -2.60 -16.69 13.50
C GLY A 47 -2.90 -16.02 12.16
N ASN A 48 -3.87 -15.10 12.09
CA ASN A 48 -4.14 -14.35 10.88
C ASN A 48 -3.07 -13.28 10.66
N ARG A 49 -2.71 -13.03 9.39
CA ARG A 49 -1.74 -11.99 9.00
C ARG A 49 -2.44 -10.67 8.75
N HIS A 50 -2.02 -9.63 9.47
CA HIS A 50 -2.48 -8.25 9.29
C HIS A 50 -1.33 -7.42 8.73
N ALA A 51 -1.49 -6.90 7.51
CA ALA A 51 -0.48 -6.09 6.85
C ALA A 51 -0.25 -4.77 7.60
N ILE A 52 1.01 -4.47 7.89
CA ILE A 52 1.47 -3.24 8.57
C ILE A 52 2.05 -2.25 7.54
N SER A 53 2.79 -2.79 6.57
CA SER A 53 3.31 -1.99 5.46
C SER A 53 3.59 -2.89 4.27
N CYS A 54 3.63 -2.30 3.08
CA CYS A 54 4.07 -2.98 1.87
C CYS A 54 4.95 -2.07 1.02
N VAL A 55 5.81 -2.71 0.22
CA VAL A 55 6.65 -2.05 -0.79
C VAL A 55 6.08 -2.38 -2.16
N ILE A 56 5.89 -1.35 -2.97
CA ILE A 56 5.32 -1.42 -4.30
C ILE A 56 6.33 -0.81 -5.28
N GLU A 57 6.64 -1.53 -6.34
CA GLU A 57 7.35 -0.94 -7.49
C GLU A 57 6.31 -0.25 -8.39
N ALA A 58 6.38 1.06 -8.50
CA ALA A 58 5.45 1.92 -9.21
C ALA A 58 6.21 2.74 -10.28
N PRO A 59 6.27 2.27 -11.53
CA PRO A 59 7.11 2.86 -12.58
C PRO A 59 6.83 4.34 -12.88
N ASP A 60 5.61 4.80 -12.61
CA ASP A 60 5.17 6.17 -12.91
C ASP A 60 5.54 7.18 -11.81
N THR A 61 6.26 6.77 -10.77
CA THR A 61 6.72 7.68 -9.70
C THR A 61 8.11 8.22 -10.02
N SER A 62 8.51 9.31 -9.37
CA SER A 62 9.88 9.80 -9.45
C SER A 62 10.91 8.76 -8.94
N PRO A 63 12.15 8.76 -9.44
CA PRO A 63 13.23 7.96 -8.85
C PRO A 63 13.66 8.56 -7.50
N GLY A 64 14.30 7.75 -6.65
CA GLY A 64 14.88 8.22 -5.38
C GLY A 64 13.92 8.85 -4.37
N ILE A 65 12.62 8.51 -4.39
CA ILE A 65 11.63 9.10 -3.47
C ILE A 65 11.91 8.72 -2.01
N ILE A 66 12.33 7.48 -1.77
CA ILE A 66 12.53 6.94 -0.44
C ILE A 66 13.99 6.46 -0.30
N ASP A 67 14.73 7.14 0.56
CA ASP A 67 16.10 6.75 0.90
C ASP A 67 16.14 5.30 1.40
N GLY A 68 17.05 4.51 0.83
CA GLY A 68 17.21 3.09 1.16
C GLY A 68 16.28 2.14 0.42
N LEU A 69 15.46 2.63 -0.51
CA LEU A 69 14.73 1.80 -1.47
C LEU A 69 15.27 2.01 -2.90
N PRO A 70 15.12 1.01 -3.80
CA PRO A 70 15.42 1.21 -5.21
C PRO A 70 14.53 2.29 -5.83
N ASP A 71 14.94 2.82 -6.97
CA ASP A 71 14.11 3.76 -7.73
C ASP A 71 12.72 3.19 -7.99
N HIS A 72 11.73 4.10 -8.04
CA HIS A 72 10.33 3.76 -8.28
C HIS A 72 9.70 2.83 -7.22
N HIS A 73 10.34 2.64 -6.06
CA HIS A 73 9.76 1.89 -4.97
C HIS A 73 9.11 2.83 -3.95
N VAL A 74 7.87 2.55 -3.64
CA VAL A 74 7.05 3.32 -2.70
C VAL A 74 6.54 2.43 -1.58
N VAL A 75 6.20 3.05 -0.46
CA VAL A 75 5.71 2.36 0.73
C VAL A 75 4.26 2.76 1.00
N ALA A 76 3.39 1.76 1.18
CA ALA A 76 2.08 1.97 1.76
C ALA A 76 2.06 1.43 3.20
N LEU A 77 1.47 2.20 4.10
CA LEU A 77 1.40 1.92 5.54
C LEU A 77 -0.04 1.54 5.94
N GLU A 78 -0.18 0.74 6.98
CA GLU A 78 -1.46 0.46 7.64
C GLU A 78 -2.10 1.79 8.08
N ASP A 79 -3.39 1.94 7.80
CA ASP A 79 -4.13 3.11 8.28
C ASP A 79 -4.24 3.04 9.80
N THR A 80 -3.98 4.16 10.46
CA THR A 80 -4.02 4.24 11.94
C THR A 80 -5.39 4.65 12.45
N ILE A 81 -6.26 5.13 11.56
CA ILE A 81 -7.61 5.56 11.91
C ILE A 81 -8.60 4.49 11.40
N PRO A 82 -9.35 3.83 12.29
CA PRO A 82 -10.44 2.99 11.85
C PRO A 82 -11.49 3.86 11.17
N ILE A 83 -11.60 3.75 9.85
CA ILE A 83 -12.61 4.45 9.07
C ILE A 83 -13.99 4.01 9.57
N SER A 84 -14.62 4.89 10.36
CA SER A 84 -15.99 4.73 10.83
C SER A 84 -16.85 5.72 10.06
N ILE A 85 -17.57 5.21 9.05
CA ILE A 85 -18.56 6.01 8.32
C ILE A 85 -19.85 5.90 9.13
N LYS A 86 -20.34 7.03 9.66
CA LYS A 86 -21.69 7.10 10.24
C LYS A 86 -22.70 7.02 9.09
N ASP A 87 -23.68 6.13 9.25
CA ASP A 87 -24.83 6.00 8.37
C ASP A 87 -25.66 7.30 8.28
#